data_AF-A0A3L9FSS3-F1
#
_entry.id   AF-A0A3L9FSS3-F1
#
_cell.length_a   1.000
_cell.length_b   1.000
_cell.length_c   1.000
_cell.angle_alpha   90.00
_cell.angle_beta   90.00
_cell.angle_gamma   90.00
#
_symmetry.space_group_name_H-M   'P 1'
#
loop_
_entity.id
_entity.type
_entity.pdbx_description
1 polymer ?
#
loop_
_entity_poly.entity_id
_entity_poly.type
_entity_poly.pdbx_seq_one_letter_code
_entity_poly.pdbx_strand_id
1 'polypeptide(L)'
;EFRIWHDGDDLYHIIFDQQTKSRIRVDSFPAASELINQLMTAMIAGVRNNPVLRHKLFQIDYLTTLSNQAVVSLLYHKKLDDEWRQEAEALRDALRAQNLNVHLIGRATKTKIELDQDYIDERLPVAGKEMIYRQVENSFTQPNAAMNIQMLEWALDVTKGSKGDLLELY
;
A
#
# COMPACT_ATOMS: atom_id res chain seq x y z
N GLU A 1 -4.32 3.67 -3.48
CA GLU A 1 -4.81 4.79 -2.63
C GLU A 1 -6.32 4.80 -2.64
N PHE A 2 -6.96 4.83 -1.48
CA PHE A 2 -8.42 4.84 -1.38
C PHE A 2 -8.86 5.84 -0.31
N ARG A 3 -9.82 6.70 -0.64
CA ARG A 3 -10.43 7.59 0.35
C ARG A 3 -11.35 6.79 1.26
N ILE A 4 -11.49 7.24 2.50
CA ILE A 4 -12.36 6.61 3.48
C ILE A 4 -13.58 7.51 3.70
N TRP A 5 -14.76 6.92 3.56
CA TRP A 5 -16.04 7.57 3.83
C TRP A 5 -16.61 7.09 5.16
N HIS A 6 -17.16 8.03 5.92
CA HIS A 6 -17.83 7.77 7.20
C HIS A 6 -19.33 7.99 7.00
N ASP A 7 -20.13 6.98 7.29
CA ASP A 7 -21.59 7.05 7.18
C ASP A 7 -22.22 6.52 8.46
N GLY A 8 -22.57 7.43 9.38
CA GLY A 8 -23.02 7.09 10.73
C GLY A 8 -21.97 6.27 11.48
N ASP A 9 -22.26 5.00 11.74
CA ASP A 9 -21.35 4.02 12.35
C ASP A 9 -20.59 3.16 11.33
N ASP A 10 -20.94 3.25 10.03
CA ASP A 10 -20.22 2.56 8.97
C ASP A 10 -18.95 3.32 8.54
N LEU A 11 -18.06 2.57 7.89
CA LEU A 11 -16.77 3.00 7.36
C LEU A 11 -16.46 2.15 6.13
N TYR A 12 -16.17 2.78 4.99
CA TYR A 12 -15.85 2.07 3.75
C TYR A 12 -14.95 2.89 2.83
N HIS A 13 -14.28 2.21 1.89
CA HIS A 13 -13.47 2.85 0.86
C HIS A 13 -14.34 3.46 -0.22
N ILE A 14 -13.88 4.60 -0.75
CA ILE A 14 -14.44 5.23 -1.94
C ILE A 14 -13.33 5.62 -2.92
N ILE A 15 -13.71 5.66 -4.19
CA ILE A 15 -13.01 6.35 -5.26
C ILE A 15 -13.90 7.44 -5.85
N PHE A 16 -13.32 8.35 -6.62
CA PHE A 16 -14.07 9.36 -7.34
C PHE A 16 -14.15 8.99 -8.81
N ASP A 17 -15.35 9.06 -9.38
CA ASP A 17 -15.53 9.04 -10.81
C ASP A 17 -14.75 10.20 -11.45
N GLN A 18 -13.96 9.92 -12.49
CA GLN A 18 -13.09 10.94 -13.08
C GLN A 18 -13.88 12.04 -13.80
N GLN A 19 -15.04 11.71 -14.38
CA GLN A 19 -15.86 12.61 -15.17
C GLN A 19 -16.83 13.41 -14.28
N THR A 20 -17.59 12.71 -13.45
CA THR A 20 -18.68 13.31 -12.65
C THR A 20 -18.21 13.79 -11.28
N LYS A 21 -17.04 13.35 -10.82
CA LYS A 21 -16.56 13.52 -9.44
C LYS A 21 -17.48 12.92 -8.38
N SER A 22 -18.42 12.06 -8.77
CA SER A 22 -19.27 11.35 -7.82
C SER A 22 -18.47 10.31 -7.04
N ARG A 23 -18.89 10.06 -5.80
CA ARG A 23 -18.28 9.03 -4.95
C ARG A 23 -18.79 7.66 -5.37
N ILE A 24 -17.87 6.72 -5.51
CA ILE A 24 -18.18 5.31 -5.77
C ILE A 24 -17.66 4.52 -4.59
N ARG A 25 -18.55 3.78 -3.90
CA ARG A 25 -18.17 2.84 -2.84
C ARG A 25 -17.40 1.68 -3.46
N VAL A 26 -16.30 1.29 -2.82
CA VAL A 26 -15.41 0.23 -3.29
C VAL A 26 -15.20 -0.77 -2.17
N ASP A 27 -15.98 -1.85 -2.16
CA ASP A 27 -15.76 -2.95 -1.21
C ASP A 27 -14.69 -3.94 -1.73
N SER A 28 -14.45 -3.96 -3.04
CA SER A 28 -13.38 -4.71 -3.69
C SER A 28 -12.89 -3.95 -4.93
N PHE A 29 -11.63 -4.12 -5.29
CA PHE A 29 -11.01 -3.53 -6.47
C PHE A 29 -10.30 -4.61 -7.31
N PRO A 30 -11.01 -5.31 -8.21
CA PRO A 30 -10.48 -6.43 -8.98
C PRO A 30 -9.29 -6.10 -9.89
N ALA A 31 -9.09 -4.81 -10.20
CA ALA A 31 -7.93 -4.35 -10.96
C ALA A 31 -6.63 -4.32 -10.14
N ALA A 32 -6.71 -4.41 -8.81
CA ALA A 32 -5.56 -4.54 -7.91
C ALA A 32 -5.27 -5.99 -7.56
N SER A 33 -4.15 -6.21 -6.85
CA SER A 33 -3.75 -7.55 -6.38
C SER A 33 -4.77 -8.17 -5.42
N GLU A 34 -4.74 -9.49 -5.32
CA GLU A 34 -5.54 -10.24 -4.34
C GLU A 34 -5.21 -9.80 -2.90
N LEU A 35 -3.93 -9.57 -2.61
CA LEU A 35 -3.47 -9.10 -1.30
C LEU A 35 -4.06 -7.72 -0.96
N ILE A 36 -4.14 -6.80 -1.92
CA ILE A 36 -4.83 -5.50 -1.71
C ILE A 36 -6.29 -5.74 -1.33
N ASN A 37 -7.02 -6.61 -2.04
CA ASN A 37 -8.43 -6.87 -1.75
C ASN A 37 -8.65 -7.50 -0.36
N GLN A 38 -7.77 -8.42 0.04
CA GLN A 38 -7.77 -9.00 1.39
C GLN A 38 -7.53 -7.92 2.45
N LEU A 39 -6.51 -7.07 2.24
CA LEU A 39 -6.17 -5.98 3.14
C LEU A 39 -7.27 -4.92 3.21
N MET A 40 -7.93 -4.58 2.10
CA MET A 40 -9.07 -3.65 2.11
C MET A 40 -10.16 -4.13 3.08
N THR A 41 -10.53 -5.40 2.97
CA THR A 41 -11.55 -6.01 3.85
C THR A 41 -11.09 -6.03 5.31
N ALA A 42 -9.87 -6.52 5.56
CA ALA A 42 -9.35 -6.69 6.91
C ALA A 42 -9.13 -5.34 7.62
N MET A 43 -8.66 -4.32 6.90
CA MET A 43 -8.45 -2.98 7.46
C MET A 43 -9.77 -2.32 7.87
N ILE A 44 -10.82 -2.40 7.06
CA ILE A 44 -12.12 -1.83 7.44
C ILE A 44 -12.68 -2.56 8.67
N ALA A 45 -12.59 -3.90 8.70
CA ALA A 45 -13.04 -4.68 9.84
C ALA A 45 -12.28 -4.31 11.13
N GLY A 46 -10.97 -4.12 11.06
CA GLY A 46 -10.12 -3.76 12.20
C GLY A 46 -10.28 -2.30 12.67
N VAL A 47 -10.62 -1.38 11.76
CA VAL A 47 -10.74 0.05 12.08
C VAL A 47 -12.16 0.46 12.48
N ARG A 48 -13.22 -0.14 11.90
CA ARG A 48 -14.60 0.35 12.02
C ARG A 48 -15.07 0.55 13.46
N ASN A 49 -14.79 -0.41 14.34
CA ASN A 49 -15.26 -0.37 15.72
C ASN A 49 -14.21 0.19 16.70
N ASN A 50 -13.07 0.67 16.20
CA ASN A 50 -12.01 1.24 17.01
C ASN A 50 -12.06 2.78 16.91
N PRO A 51 -12.55 3.50 17.94
CA PRO A 51 -12.72 4.95 17.87
C PRO A 51 -11.40 5.69 17.62
N VAL A 52 -10.29 5.20 18.15
CA VAL A 52 -8.95 5.80 18.02
C VAL A 52 -8.47 5.71 16.58
N LEU A 53 -8.59 4.53 15.94
CA LEU A 53 -8.17 4.32 14.57
C LEU A 53 -9.17 4.89 13.54
N ARG A 54 -10.46 4.97 13.88
CA ARG A 54 -11.50 5.50 13.01
C ARG A 54 -11.50 7.02 12.97
N HIS A 55 -11.35 7.68 14.13
CA HIS A 55 -11.56 9.12 14.22
C HIS A 55 -10.61 9.89 13.28
N LYS A 56 -11.20 10.67 12.36
CA LYS A 56 -10.50 11.52 11.37
C LYS A 56 -9.61 10.76 10.37
N LEU A 57 -9.74 9.44 10.26
CA LEU A 57 -9.15 8.68 9.14
C LEU A 57 -9.84 9.09 7.84
N PHE A 58 -9.08 9.50 6.82
CA PHE A 58 -9.67 9.96 5.56
C PHE A 58 -9.16 9.22 4.32
N GLN A 59 -8.07 8.46 4.44
CA GLN A 59 -7.48 7.71 3.33
C GLN A 59 -6.67 6.53 3.88
N ILE A 60 -6.68 5.43 3.12
CA ILE A 60 -5.76 4.30 3.32
C ILE A 60 -5.06 4.02 2.00
N ASP A 61 -3.73 3.95 2.05
CA ASP A 61 -2.90 3.59 0.92
C ASP A 61 -2.33 2.18 1.13
N TYR A 62 -2.38 1.39 0.07
CA TYR A 62 -1.93 0.00 0.06
C TYR A 62 -0.80 -0.12 -0.95
N LEU A 63 0.36 -0.55 -0.48
CA LEU A 63 1.50 -0.92 -1.30
C LEU A 63 1.75 -2.41 -1.05
N THR A 64 1.72 -3.22 -2.10
CA THR A 64 1.89 -4.68 -2.00
C THR A 64 2.86 -5.19 -3.04
N THR A 65 3.56 -6.26 -2.73
CA THR A 65 4.53 -6.90 -3.63
C THR A 65 4.08 -8.27 -4.12
N LEU A 66 4.76 -8.81 -5.15
CA LEU A 66 4.64 -10.22 -5.54
C LEU A 66 5.22 -11.17 -4.48
N SER A 67 6.13 -10.69 -3.64
CA SER A 67 6.69 -11.40 -2.49
C SER A 67 5.75 -11.49 -1.27
N ASN A 68 4.46 -11.15 -1.45
CA ASN A 68 3.42 -11.18 -0.42
C ASN A 68 3.74 -10.30 0.81
N GLN A 69 4.39 -9.17 0.60
CA GLN A 69 4.61 -8.15 1.62
C GLN A 69 3.69 -6.96 1.37
N ALA A 70 3.35 -6.23 2.43
CA ALA A 70 2.53 -5.03 2.33
C ALA A 70 2.97 -3.92 3.27
N VAL A 71 2.86 -2.67 2.80
CA VAL A 71 2.79 -1.49 3.65
C VAL A 71 1.40 -0.89 3.52
N VAL A 72 0.75 -0.63 4.64
CA VAL A 72 -0.54 0.06 4.69
C VAL A 72 -0.39 1.37 5.44
N SER A 73 -0.60 2.48 4.74
CA SER A 73 -0.56 3.83 5.33
C SER A 73 -1.97 4.29 5.66
N LEU A 74 -2.22 4.62 6.93
CA LEU A 74 -3.45 5.22 7.42
C LEU A 74 -3.24 6.74 7.56
N LEU A 75 -4.01 7.53 6.80
CA LEU A 75 -3.85 8.98 6.73
C LEU A 75 -4.96 9.71 7.49
N TYR A 76 -4.56 10.64 8.37
CA TYR A 76 -5.44 11.26 9.35
C TYR A 76 -5.47 12.80 9.29
N HIS A 77 -6.66 13.36 9.57
CA HIS A 77 -6.85 14.77 9.91
C HIS A 77 -6.90 14.98 11.44
N LYS A 78 -5.97 14.34 12.16
CA LYS A 78 -5.74 14.52 13.61
C LYS A 78 -4.27 14.31 13.93
N LYS A 79 -3.84 14.74 15.12
CA LYS A 79 -2.54 14.32 15.64
C LYS A 79 -2.59 12.83 15.99
N LEU A 80 -1.47 12.16 15.83
CA LEU A 80 -1.27 10.77 16.25
C LEU A 80 -0.43 10.79 17.52
N ASP A 81 -0.90 10.07 18.53
CA ASP A 81 -0.34 9.99 19.87
C ASP A 81 -0.04 8.52 20.23
N ASP A 82 0.35 8.30 21.49
CA ASP A 82 0.70 6.96 21.97
C ASP A 82 -0.52 6.02 22.03
N GLU A 83 -1.73 6.56 22.23
CA GLU A 83 -2.98 5.78 22.16
C GLU A 83 -3.18 5.25 20.73
N TRP A 84 -3.00 6.11 19.71
CA TRP A 84 -3.02 5.65 18.32
C TRP A 84 -1.98 4.57 18.03
N ARG A 85 -0.75 4.72 18.55
CA ARG A 85 0.31 3.73 18.35
C ARG A 85 -0.09 2.36 18.91
N GLN A 86 -0.60 2.30 20.13
CA GLN A 86 -1.00 1.04 20.77
C GLN A 86 -2.09 0.32 19.98
N GLU A 87 -3.13 1.04 19.57
CA GLU A 87 -4.23 0.48 18.79
C GLU A 87 -3.78 0.03 17.38
N ALA A 88 -2.86 0.78 16.76
CA ALA A 88 -2.30 0.41 15.47
C ALA A 88 -1.37 -0.81 15.56
N GLU A 89 -0.60 -0.95 16.64
CA GLU A 89 0.21 -2.16 16.92
C GLU A 89 -0.68 -3.38 17.11
N ALA A 90 -1.76 -3.26 17.89
CA ALA A 90 -2.74 -4.34 18.05
C ALA A 90 -3.39 -4.74 16.72
N LEU A 91 -3.76 -3.77 15.88
CA LEU A 91 -4.29 -4.04 14.54
C LEU A 91 -3.27 -4.76 13.65
N ARG A 92 -2.02 -4.28 13.60
CA ARG A 92 -0.93 -4.90 12.83
C ARG A 92 -0.74 -6.36 13.23
N ASP A 93 -0.70 -6.64 14.53
CA ASP A 93 -0.46 -7.98 15.05
C ASP A 93 -1.64 -8.91 14.76
N ALA A 94 -2.88 -8.39 14.83
CA ALA A 94 -4.08 -9.13 14.42
C ALA A 94 -4.11 -9.44 12.91
N LEU A 95 -3.57 -8.56 12.06
CA LEU A 95 -3.42 -8.83 10.62
C LEU A 95 -2.34 -9.88 10.35
N ARG A 96 -1.20 -9.79 11.04
CA ARG A 96 -0.12 -10.78 10.93
C ARG A 96 -0.54 -12.16 11.42
N ALA A 97 -1.39 -12.23 12.45
CA ALA A 97 -2.01 -13.48 12.90
C ALA A 97 -2.92 -14.13 11.84
N GLN A 98 -3.40 -13.35 10.86
CA GLN A 98 -4.12 -13.85 9.68
C GLN A 98 -3.18 -14.16 8.51
N ASN A 99 -1.87 -14.28 8.76
CA ASN A 99 -0.84 -14.54 7.77
C ASN A 99 -0.67 -13.41 6.72
N LEU A 100 -1.06 -12.18 7.07
CA LEU A 100 -0.80 -10.99 6.26
C LEU A 100 0.53 -10.38 6.69
N ASN A 101 1.57 -10.50 5.86
CA ASN A 101 2.87 -9.91 6.14
C ASN A 101 2.83 -8.40 5.87
N VAL A 102 2.36 -7.64 6.85
CA VAL A 102 2.05 -6.22 6.72
C VAL A 102 2.83 -5.37 7.72
N HIS A 103 3.23 -4.18 7.27
CA HIS A 103 3.66 -3.05 8.08
C HIS A 103 2.58 -1.96 8.04
N LEU A 104 2.39 -1.26 9.16
CA LEU A 104 1.45 -0.15 9.23
C LEU A 104 2.19 1.17 9.46
N ILE A 105 1.72 2.21 8.79
CA ILE A 105 2.21 3.58 8.96
C ILE A 105 1.04 4.50 9.29
N GLY A 106 1.20 5.31 10.32
CA GLY A 106 0.31 6.43 10.61
C GLY A 106 0.86 7.71 10.00
N ARG A 107 0.07 8.39 9.16
CA ARG A 107 0.42 9.70 8.61
C ARG A 107 -0.58 10.75 9.04
N ALA A 108 -0.05 11.89 9.47
CA ALA A 108 -0.80 13.13 9.66
C ALA A 108 0.07 14.31 9.23
N THR A 109 -0.47 15.52 9.27
CA THR A 109 0.30 16.73 8.93
C THR A 109 1.61 16.81 9.72
N LYS A 110 2.74 16.68 9.01
CA LYS A 110 4.11 16.67 9.57
C LYS A 110 4.40 15.53 10.56
N THR A 111 3.59 14.47 10.56
CA THR A 111 3.78 13.30 11.44
C THR A 111 3.79 12.03 10.62
N LYS A 112 4.80 11.19 10.84
CA LYS A 112 4.90 9.82 10.32
C LYS A 112 5.25 8.92 11.51
N ILE A 113 4.42 7.92 11.77
CA ILE A 113 4.67 6.88 12.76
C ILE A 113 4.78 5.56 12.01
N GLU A 114 5.96 4.97 11.99
CA GLU A 114 6.21 3.68 11.36
C GLU A 114 6.15 2.60 12.43
N LEU A 115 5.38 1.54 12.16
CA LEU A 115 5.40 0.33 12.97
C LEU A 115 6.35 -0.68 12.32
N ASP A 116 7.54 -0.80 12.92
CA ASP A 116 8.71 -1.57 12.47
C ASP A 116 9.53 -0.92 11.34
N GLN A 117 8.92 -0.70 10.18
CA GLN A 117 9.60 -0.15 9.00
C GLN A 117 8.62 0.45 8.00
N ASP A 118 9.15 1.25 7.07
CA ASP A 118 8.40 1.93 6.02
C ASP A 118 8.63 1.40 4.60
N TYR A 119 9.25 0.23 4.48
CA TYR A 119 9.58 -0.38 3.20
C TYR A 119 9.19 -1.84 3.16
N ILE A 120 9.05 -2.35 1.93
CA ILE A 120 8.87 -3.77 1.61
C ILE A 120 9.79 -4.15 0.45
N ASP A 121 10.21 -5.41 0.42
CA ASP A 121 11.12 -5.92 -0.61
C ASP A 121 10.33 -6.68 -1.69
N GLU A 122 10.24 -6.08 -2.87
CA GLU A 122 9.67 -6.68 -4.07
C GLU A 122 10.68 -7.64 -4.72
N ARG A 123 10.22 -8.82 -5.11
CA ARG A 123 11.08 -9.86 -5.72
C ARG A 123 10.56 -10.15 -7.12
N LEU A 124 11.30 -9.68 -8.12
CA LEU A 124 10.93 -9.79 -9.52
C LEU A 124 11.77 -10.87 -10.21
N PRO A 125 11.15 -11.93 -10.75
CA PRO A 125 11.83 -12.87 -11.63
C PRO A 125 12.02 -12.23 -13.01
N VAL A 126 13.23 -11.74 -13.31
CA VAL A 126 13.56 -11.04 -14.57
C VAL A 126 14.63 -11.84 -15.31
N ALA A 127 14.31 -12.34 -16.50
CA ALA A 127 15.25 -13.09 -17.35
C ALA A 127 15.98 -14.23 -16.61
N GLY A 128 15.24 -14.95 -15.75
CA GLY A 128 15.77 -16.07 -14.96
C GLY A 128 16.61 -15.69 -13.74
N LYS A 129 16.71 -14.40 -13.39
CA LYS A 129 17.35 -13.90 -12.18
C LYS A 129 16.33 -13.24 -11.28
N GLU A 130 16.48 -13.42 -9.97
CA GLU A 130 15.69 -12.68 -9.00
C GLU A 130 16.31 -11.30 -8.79
N MET A 131 15.55 -10.24 -9.06
CA MET A 131 15.89 -8.86 -8.72
C MET A 131 15.09 -8.44 -7.49
N ILE A 132 15.76 -7.88 -6.49
CA ILE A 132 15.13 -7.42 -5.25
C ILE A 132 15.11 -5.91 -5.25
N TYR A 133 13.90 -5.33 -5.21
CA TYR A 133 13.68 -3.89 -5.14
C TYR A 133 13.09 -3.53 -3.80
N ARG A 134 13.77 -2.66 -3.06
CA ARG A 134 13.20 -2.05 -1.85
C ARG A 134 12.24 -0.95 -2.23
N GLN A 135 10.96 -1.18 -2.00
CA GLN A 135 9.90 -0.19 -2.20
C GLN A 135 9.66 0.53 -0.90
N VAL A 136 10.01 1.82 -0.85
CA VAL A 136 9.77 2.67 0.32
C VAL A 136 8.39 3.32 0.17
N GLU A 137 7.65 3.42 1.26
CA GLU A 137 6.37 4.10 1.26
C GLU A 137 6.49 5.54 0.74
N ASN A 138 5.53 5.94 -0.11
CA ASN A 138 5.50 7.25 -0.78
C ASN A 138 6.66 7.50 -1.77
N SER A 139 7.45 6.47 -2.10
CA SER A 139 8.33 6.47 -3.27
C SER A 139 7.58 6.03 -4.52
N PHE A 140 8.00 6.52 -5.69
CA PHE A 140 7.45 6.03 -6.95
C PHE A 140 7.81 4.55 -7.14
N THR A 141 6.81 3.73 -7.43
CA THR A 141 6.96 2.31 -7.77
C THR A 141 6.12 2.01 -9.00
N GLN A 142 6.54 1.01 -9.79
CA GLN A 142 5.71 0.50 -10.88
C GLN A 142 4.55 -0.30 -10.29
N PRO A 143 3.29 0.15 -10.43
CA PRO A 143 2.15 -0.46 -9.72
C PRO A 143 1.76 -1.83 -10.26
N ASN A 144 2.21 -2.17 -11.47
CA ASN A 144 1.99 -3.47 -12.10
C ASN A 144 3.31 -4.22 -12.20
N ALA A 145 3.59 -5.07 -11.21
CA ALA A 145 4.83 -5.84 -11.16
C ALA A 145 5.01 -6.79 -12.36
N ALA A 146 3.92 -7.35 -12.90
CA ALA A 146 3.98 -8.22 -14.08
C ALA A 146 4.41 -7.44 -15.34
N MET A 147 3.90 -6.21 -15.50
CA MET A 147 4.35 -5.32 -16.58
C MET A 147 5.79 -4.83 -16.34
N ASN A 148 6.16 -4.55 -15.09
CA ASN A 148 7.52 -4.13 -14.74
C ASN A 148 8.55 -5.21 -15.12
N ILE A 149 8.26 -6.49 -14.86
CA ILE A 149 9.09 -7.61 -15.31
C ILE A 149 9.28 -7.56 -16.83
N GLN A 150 8.20 -7.41 -17.60
CA GLN A 150 8.28 -7.32 -19.06
C GLN A 150 9.09 -6.11 -19.54
N MET A 151 8.96 -4.96 -18.87
CA MET A 151 9.74 -3.76 -19.18
C MET A 151 11.24 -3.98 -18.94
N LEU A 152 11.60 -4.61 -17.82
CA LEU A 152 12.99 -4.94 -17.49
C LEU A 152 13.56 -5.99 -18.46
N GLU A 153 12.79 -7.03 -18.77
CA GLU A 153 13.19 -8.05 -19.75
C GLU A 153 13.37 -7.46 -21.15
N TRP A 154 12.48 -6.54 -21.55
CA TRP A 154 12.61 -5.82 -22.80
C TRP A 154 13.87 -4.94 -22.82
N ALA A 155 14.13 -4.18 -21.75
CA ALA A 155 15.33 -3.34 -21.64
C ALA A 155 16.62 -4.18 -21.74
N LEU A 156 16.64 -5.36 -21.09
CA LEU A 156 17.75 -6.31 -21.21
C LEU A 156 17.89 -6.85 -22.64
N ASP A 157 16.78 -7.13 -23.32
CA ASP A 157 16.80 -7.66 -24.68
C ASP A 157 17.34 -6.64 -25.69
N VAL A 158 16.81 -5.41 -25.68
CA VAL A 158 17.19 -4.37 -26.66
C VAL A 158 18.60 -3.82 -26.44
N THR A 159 19.19 -4.03 -25.26
CA THR A 159 20.57 -3.63 -24.94
C THR A 159 21.58 -4.77 -25.10
N LYS A 160 21.16 -5.95 -25.58
CA LYS A 160 22.08 -7.06 -25.87
C LYS A 160 23.18 -6.61 -26.85
N GLY A 161 24.42 -6.77 -26.42
CA GLY A 161 25.60 -6.44 -27.24
C GLY A 161 25.95 -4.95 -27.28
N SER A 162 25.22 -4.09 -26.57
CA SER A 162 25.63 -2.70 -26.33
C SER A 162 26.99 -2.63 -25.64
N LYS A 163 27.76 -1.58 -25.94
CA LYS A 163 29.10 -1.33 -25.38
C LYS A 163 29.14 0.06 -24.75
N GLY A 164 29.99 0.23 -23.74
CA GLY A 164 30.12 1.49 -22.99
C GLY A 164 29.29 1.49 -21.71
N ASP A 165 29.20 2.67 -21.10
CA ASP A 165 28.48 2.87 -19.84
C ASP A 165 26.99 3.10 -20.08
N LEU A 166 26.15 2.57 -19.19
CA LEU A 166 24.73 2.88 -19.15
C LEU A 166 24.51 4.11 -18.27
N LEU A 167 23.83 5.13 -18.82
CA LEU A 167 23.37 6.30 -18.09
C LEU A 167 21.85 6.21 -17.92
N GLU A 168 21.41 6.20 -16.67
CA GLU A 168 20.01 6.22 -16.31
C GLU A 168 19.59 7.68 -16.04
N LEU A 169 18.57 8.16 -16.78
CA LEU A 169 18.05 9.52 -16.65
C LEU A 169 16.63 9.45 -16.08
N TYR A 170 16.38 10.21 -15.01
CA TYR A 170 15.10 10.35 -14.33
C TYR A 170 14.68 11.81 -14.26
#